data_AF-A0A955P055-F1
#
_entry.id   AF-A0A955P055-F1
#
_cell.length_a   1.000
_cell.length_b   1.000
_cell.length_c   1.000
_cell.angle_alpha   90.00
_cell.angle_beta   90.00
_cell.angle_gamma   90.00
#
_symmetry.space_group_name_H-M   'P 1'
#
loop_
_entity.id
_entity.type
_entity.pdbx_description
1 polymer ?
#
loop_
_entity_poly.entity_id
_entity_poly.type
_entity_poly.pdbx_seq_one_letter_code
_entity_poly.pdbx_strand_id
1 'polypeptide(L)'
;MKNLEVTMLARCVIAALLLISIGSSQVVAEPPSPTSVFQLILDWQMGDTDFARLLDLIAGLEPMAATMEIEIPGLSGGARPLVLTLVHGGSFVMGSPPGRSWADDNEFPQHLVTITKDLYFSETEITQAQYLAVVGQYGVGEEPTAQYGLGDNVPVYGLSWISARLFVDAINNLELTEGTFRLPTEAEWEYACRGGTEGRYYFADDDGDCFDPMLPAEYEGCGAILTENVWWLGSFPPPPPVTAKAQPVALFDPNPFGLYDMTGNVNEWCEDRYLFDWYSRPEASGDDPINTDMGDSRVLRGGSWSAGPDELHSSHRIQQEANIVGRIVGIRLVLEK
;
A
#
# COMPACT_ATOMS: atom_id res chain seq x y z
N MET A 1 -24.29 36.50 20.83
CA MET A 1 -22.98 36.68 20.17
C MET A 1 -22.04 35.50 20.42
N LYS A 2 -21.91 34.94 21.63
CA LYS A 2 -21.07 33.74 21.90
C LYS A 2 -21.44 32.44 21.17
N ASN A 3 -22.71 32.22 20.84
CA ASN A 3 -23.12 30.98 20.15
C ASN A 3 -22.85 30.96 18.65
N LEU A 4 -22.58 32.12 18.01
CA LEU A 4 -22.32 32.19 16.57
C LEU A 4 -20.84 31.92 16.24
N GLU A 5 -19.93 32.26 17.16
CA GLU A 5 -18.47 32.08 17.01
C GLU A 5 -18.05 30.62 17.15
N VAL A 6 -18.66 29.86 18.07
CA VAL A 6 -18.40 28.41 18.23
C VAL A 6 -18.87 27.61 17.02
N THR A 7 -19.98 28.01 16.37
CA THR A 7 -20.45 27.35 15.14
C THR A 7 -19.55 27.66 13.95
N MET A 8 -18.93 28.85 13.93
CA MET A 8 -17.98 29.23 12.89
C MET A 8 -16.64 28.49 13.06
N LEU A 9 -16.20 28.31 14.31
CA LEU A 9 -14.98 27.55 14.63
C LEU A 9 -15.12 26.06 14.33
N ALA A 10 -16.25 25.45 14.69
CA ALA A 10 -16.56 24.07 14.30
C ALA A 10 -16.63 23.93 12.77
N ARG A 11 -17.17 24.93 12.04
CA ARG A 11 -17.19 24.93 10.58
C ARG A 11 -15.81 25.09 9.95
N CYS A 12 -14.90 25.86 10.56
CA CYS A 12 -13.54 26.02 10.06
C CYS A 12 -12.65 24.79 10.35
N VAL A 13 -12.83 24.12 11.49
CA VAL A 13 -12.12 22.87 11.82
C VAL A 13 -12.71 21.70 11.01
N ILE A 14 -14.03 21.62 10.85
CA ILE A 14 -14.67 20.67 9.94
C ILE A 14 -14.27 20.97 8.49
N ALA A 15 -14.13 22.24 8.08
CA ALA A 15 -13.61 22.57 6.75
C ALA A 15 -12.14 22.21 6.59
N ALA A 16 -11.29 22.38 7.61
CA ALA A 16 -9.89 21.96 7.58
C ALA A 16 -9.77 20.43 7.55
N LEU A 17 -10.60 19.70 8.29
CA LEU A 17 -10.68 18.24 8.27
C LEU A 17 -11.30 17.71 6.97
N LEU A 18 -12.31 18.39 6.40
CA LEU A 18 -12.90 18.06 5.08
C LEU A 18 -11.97 18.44 3.93
N LEU A 19 -11.11 19.44 4.07
CA LEU A 19 -10.06 19.75 3.08
C LEU A 19 -8.91 18.73 3.12
N ILE A 20 -8.74 18.04 4.25
CA ILE A 20 -7.85 16.88 4.37
C ILE A 20 -8.53 15.59 3.86
N SER A 21 -9.88 15.52 3.86
CA SER A 21 -10.66 14.33 3.48
C SER A 21 -11.38 14.39 2.13
N ILE A 22 -11.38 15.52 1.41
CA ILE A 22 -12.02 15.67 0.11
C ILE A 22 -11.04 16.28 -0.87
N GLY A 23 -10.34 15.43 -1.61
CA GLY A 23 -9.92 15.77 -2.97
C GLY A 23 -11.17 15.99 -3.81
N SER A 24 -11.60 17.25 -3.97
CA SER A 24 -12.52 17.59 -5.06
C SER A 24 -12.30 19.03 -5.52
N SER A 25 -12.09 19.11 -6.83
CA SER A 25 -11.83 20.27 -7.67
C SER A 25 -12.79 21.45 -7.53
N GLN A 26 -12.22 22.65 -7.79
CA GLN A 26 -12.83 23.97 -8.05
C GLN A 26 -13.02 24.89 -6.82
N VAL A 27 -12.00 25.71 -6.50
CA VAL A 27 -12.02 27.20 -6.46
C VAL A 27 -10.60 27.72 -6.11
N VAL A 28 -10.20 28.79 -6.79
CA VAL A 28 -8.88 29.44 -6.83
C VAL A 28 -8.46 30.04 -5.47
N ALA A 29 -7.45 29.45 -4.83
CA ALA A 29 -6.37 30.09 -4.07
C ALA A 29 -5.35 29.00 -3.71
N GLU A 30 -4.05 29.25 -3.86
CA GLU A 30 -3.00 28.30 -3.47
C GLU A 30 -3.19 27.89 -1.99
N PRO A 31 -3.14 26.57 -1.66
CA PRO A 31 -3.24 26.13 -0.28
C PRO A 31 -2.01 26.65 0.49
N PRO A 32 -2.20 27.18 1.71
CA PRO A 32 -1.08 27.55 2.58
C PRO A 32 -0.19 26.32 2.83
N SER A 33 1.14 26.49 2.73
CA SER A 33 2.09 25.43 3.05
C SER A 33 1.85 24.88 4.48
N PRO A 34 2.20 23.63 4.80
CA PRO A 34 2.00 23.04 6.12
C PRO A 34 2.57 23.90 7.26
N THR A 35 3.70 24.59 6.98
CA THR A 35 4.33 25.55 7.89
C THR A 35 3.44 26.76 8.22
N SER A 36 2.62 27.21 7.27
CA SER A 36 1.77 28.39 7.44
C SER A 36 0.43 28.11 8.14
N VAL A 37 -0.11 26.89 8.06
CA VAL A 37 -1.26 26.47 8.88
C VAL A 37 -0.84 26.29 10.34
N PHE A 38 0.33 25.68 10.58
CA PHE A 38 0.88 25.53 11.92
C PHE A 38 1.21 26.90 12.55
N GLN A 39 1.75 27.83 11.76
CA GLN A 39 2.00 29.20 12.21
C GLN A 39 0.70 29.98 12.45
N LEU A 40 -0.36 29.76 11.65
CA LEU A 40 -1.70 30.34 11.88
C LEU A 40 -2.33 29.84 13.20
N ILE A 41 -2.08 28.58 13.58
CA ILE A 41 -2.53 28.03 14.87
C ILE A 41 -1.71 28.61 16.04
N LEU A 42 -0.40 28.81 15.86
CA LEU A 42 0.49 29.41 16.88
C LEU A 42 0.27 30.92 17.05
N ASP A 43 -0.03 31.63 15.97
CA ASP A 43 -0.26 33.09 15.98
C ASP A 43 -1.68 33.45 16.44
N TRP A 44 -2.61 32.49 16.45
CA TRP A 44 -3.94 32.68 17.00
C TRP A 44 -3.89 32.54 18.52
N GLN A 45 -4.11 33.64 19.24
CA GLN A 45 -4.19 33.66 20.71
C GLN A 45 -5.45 32.92 21.19
N MET A 46 -5.43 31.59 21.16
CA MET A 46 -6.34 30.75 21.92
C MET A 46 -6.03 30.92 23.40
N GLY A 47 -7.05 31.06 24.25
CA GLY A 47 -6.84 30.93 25.69
C GLY A 47 -6.41 29.51 26.03
N ASP A 48 -5.50 29.33 27.00
CA ASP A 48 -4.90 28.04 27.37
C ASP A 48 -5.92 26.89 27.52
N THR A 49 -7.14 27.18 27.98
CA THR A 49 -8.22 26.19 28.12
C THR A 49 -8.80 25.69 26.79
N ASP A 50 -8.82 26.51 25.74
CA ASP A 50 -9.32 26.09 24.42
C ASP A 50 -8.25 25.29 23.67
N PHE A 51 -6.96 25.60 23.88
CA PHE A 51 -5.84 24.85 23.30
C PHE A 51 -5.70 23.47 23.94
N ALA A 52 -5.82 23.39 25.27
CA ALA A 52 -5.87 22.11 25.99
C ALA A 52 -7.07 21.25 25.53
N ARG A 53 -8.24 21.86 25.30
CA ARG A 53 -9.42 21.13 24.75
C ARG A 53 -9.24 20.67 23.32
N LEU A 54 -8.56 21.44 22.49
CA LEU A 54 -8.22 21.03 21.12
C LEU A 54 -7.22 19.86 21.14
N LEU A 55 -6.22 19.92 22.01
CA LEU A 55 -5.28 18.82 22.22
C LEU A 55 -5.94 17.58 22.80
N ASP A 56 -6.87 17.72 23.76
CA ASP A 56 -7.67 16.59 24.27
C ASP A 56 -8.59 16.01 23.19
N LEU A 57 -9.10 16.85 22.28
CA LEU A 57 -9.91 16.39 21.13
C LEU A 57 -9.04 15.63 20.12
N ILE A 58 -7.84 16.14 19.81
CA ILE A 58 -6.86 15.50 18.91
C ILE A 58 -6.30 14.22 19.55
N ALA A 59 -5.99 14.23 20.84
CA ALA A 59 -5.55 13.06 21.59
C ALA A 59 -6.68 12.02 21.80
N GLY A 60 -7.94 12.45 21.65
CA GLY A 60 -9.13 11.60 21.61
C GLY A 60 -9.51 11.14 20.20
N LEU A 61 -8.84 11.61 19.14
CA LEU A 61 -8.89 10.97 17.84
C LEU A 61 -8.03 9.72 17.95
N GLU A 62 -8.67 8.55 18.01
CA GLU A 62 -7.94 7.29 17.96
C GLU A 62 -7.06 7.24 16.69
N PRO A 63 -5.86 6.63 16.75
CA PRO A 63 -4.99 6.53 15.59
C PRO A 63 -5.75 5.93 14.41
N MET A 64 -5.60 6.51 13.23
CA MET A 64 -6.36 6.18 12.01
C MET A 64 -6.22 4.73 11.52
N ALA A 65 -5.46 3.88 12.21
CA ALA A 65 -5.31 2.47 11.94
C ALA A 65 -5.66 1.66 13.19
N ALA A 66 -6.88 1.11 13.24
CA ALA A 66 -7.19 0.08 14.22
C ALA A 66 -6.45 -1.20 13.83
N THR A 67 -5.42 -1.57 14.59
CA THR A 67 -4.64 -2.79 14.33
C THR A 67 -5.13 -3.97 15.18
N MET A 68 -4.95 -5.18 14.66
CA MET A 68 -5.17 -6.43 15.39
C MET A 68 -4.02 -7.40 15.16
N GLU A 69 -3.49 -7.94 16.24
CA GLU A 69 -2.43 -8.94 16.20
C GLU A 69 -3.03 -10.35 16.17
N ILE A 70 -2.54 -11.18 15.26
CA ILE A 70 -2.94 -12.58 15.08
C ILE A 70 -1.79 -13.49 15.54
N GLU A 71 -2.06 -14.30 16.55
CA GLU A 71 -1.13 -15.31 17.03
C GLU A 71 -1.13 -16.53 16.09
N ILE A 72 -0.07 -16.69 15.29
CA ILE A 72 0.12 -17.88 14.46
C ILE A 72 0.80 -18.99 15.31
N PRO A 73 0.18 -20.17 15.48
CA PRO A 73 0.80 -21.26 16.21
C PRO A 73 2.13 -21.70 15.59
N GLY A 74 3.15 -21.92 16.43
CA GLY A 74 4.47 -22.37 15.97
C GLY A 74 5.35 -21.28 15.33
N LEU A 75 4.94 -20.01 15.40
CA LEU A 75 5.76 -18.88 14.98
C LEU A 75 7.06 -18.80 15.78
N SER A 76 8.19 -18.53 15.12
CA SER A 76 9.49 -18.45 15.78
C SER A 76 9.58 -17.24 16.72
N GLY A 77 10.30 -17.37 17.83
CA GLY A 77 10.36 -16.31 18.86
C GLY A 77 11.05 -15.00 18.44
N GLY A 78 11.66 -14.95 17.24
CA GLY A 78 12.23 -13.73 16.65
C GLY A 78 11.41 -13.16 15.49
N ALA A 79 10.32 -13.82 15.11
CA ALA A 79 9.44 -13.36 14.05
C ALA A 79 8.49 -12.27 14.53
N ARG A 80 8.17 -11.35 13.63
CA ARG A 80 7.10 -10.37 13.81
C ARG A 80 5.75 -11.12 13.78
N PRO A 81 4.83 -10.78 14.69
CA PRO A 81 3.49 -11.34 14.65
C PRO A 81 2.76 -10.90 13.38
N LEU A 82 1.70 -11.61 13.00
CA LEU A 82 0.84 -11.17 11.91
C LEU A 82 -0.05 -10.05 12.42
N VAL A 83 0.28 -8.80 12.11
CA VAL A 83 -0.54 -7.63 12.43
C VAL A 83 -1.41 -7.30 11.23
N LEU A 84 -2.71 -7.08 11.46
CA LEU A 84 -3.63 -6.59 10.47
C LEU A 84 -4.04 -5.15 10.79
N THR A 85 -4.08 -4.29 9.78
CA THR A 85 -4.45 -2.89 9.85
C THR A 85 -5.80 -2.67 9.18
N LEU A 86 -6.74 -2.04 9.90
CA LEU A 86 -8.03 -1.65 9.35
C LEU A 86 -7.86 -0.55 8.31
N VAL A 87 -8.31 -0.82 7.10
CA VAL A 87 -8.47 0.13 6.01
C VAL A 87 -9.96 0.35 5.80
N HIS A 88 -10.42 1.58 5.99
CA HIS A 88 -11.81 1.92 5.77
C HIS A 88 -12.16 1.95 4.28
N GLY A 89 -13.37 1.50 3.95
CA GLY A 89 -13.88 1.59 2.59
C GLY A 89 -13.98 3.04 2.10
N GLY A 90 -13.81 3.24 0.80
CA GLY A 90 -13.84 4.56 0.19
C GLY A 90 -13.70 4.50 -1.33
N SER A 91 -13.78 5.67 -1.97
CA SER A 91 -13.63 5.79 -3.42
C SER A 91 -12.30 6.44 -3.78
N PHE A 92 -11.71 5.99 -4.89
CA PHE A 92 -10.47 6.55 -5.43
C PHE A 92 -10.42 6.45 -6.95
N VAL A 93 -9.52 7.22 -7.56
CA VAL A 93 -9.22 7.11 -8.99
C VAL A 93 -8.11 6.08 -9.18
N MET A 94 -8.46 4.95 -9.80
CA MET A 94 -7.55 3.85 -10.09
C MET A 94 -6.89 4.05 -11.45
N GLY A 95 -5.60 3.69 -11.56
CA GLY A 95 -4.79 3.81 -12.76
C GLY A 95 -4.01 5.11 -12.91
N SER A 96 -3.35 5.26 -14.05
CA SER A 96 -2.37 6.32 -14.30
C SER A 96 -2.98 7.57 -14.95
N PRO A 97 -2.60 8.79 -14.53
CA PRO A 97 -3.07 10.03 -15.16
C PRO A 97 -2.70 10.07 -16.66
N PRO A 98 -3.56 10.60 -17.53
CA PRO A 98 -3.33 10.59 -18.98
C PRO A 98 -2.04 11.33 -19.37
N GLY A 99 -1.27 10.75 -20.28
CA GLY A 99 -0.07 11.37 -20.85
C GLY A 99 1.19 11.27 -20.00
N ARG A 100 1.19 10.44 -18.95
CA ARG A 100 2.40 10.11 -18.17
C ARG A 100 3.28 9.15 -18.96
N SER A 101 4.50 9.56 -19.30
CA SER A 101 5.44 8.75 -20.09
C SER A 101 6.07 7.59 -19.33
N TRP A 102 5.95 7.59 -18.01
CA TRP A 102 6.43 6.52 -17.13
C TRP A 102 5.40 5.40 -16.90
N ALA A 103 4.15 5.59 -17.30
CA ALA A 103 3.09 4.60 -17.13
C ALA A 103 2.93 3.74 -18.38
N ASP A 104 2.66 2.45 -18.19
CA ASP A 104 2.38 1.50 -19.26
C ASP A 104 0.95 1.64 -19.79
N ASP A 105 0.74 1.23 -21.04
CA ASP A 105 -0.56 1.28 -21.73
C ASP A 105 -1.68 0.52 -20.98
N ASN A 106 -1.33 -0.48 -20.17
CA ASN A 106 -2.28 -1.31 -19.41
C ASN A 106 -2.77 -0.64 -18.11
N GLU A 107 -2.24 0.54 -17.75
CA GLU A 107 -2.63 1.34 -16.59
C GLU A 107 -3.66 2.42 -16.93
N PHE A 108 -4.13 2.43 -18.18
CA PHE A 108 -5.10 3.39 -18.71
C PHE A 108 -6.42 2.74 -19.12
N PRO A 109 -7.53 3.51 -19.11
CA PRO A 109 -7.66 4.86 -18.55
C PRO A 109 -7.79 4.86 -17.03
N GLN A 110 -7.62 6.04 -16.43
CA GLN A 110 -8.11 6.28 -15.08
C GLN A 110 -9.63 6.09 -15.00
N HIS A 111 -10.07 5.48 -13.91
CA HIS A 111 -11.48 5.17 -13.67
C HIS A 111 -11.80 5.20 -12.17
N LEU A 112 -13.07 5.45 -11.83
CA LEU A 112 -13.52 5.57 -10.45
C LEU A 112 -13.86 4.20 -9.88
N VAL A 113 -13.28 3.89 -8.73
CA VAL A 113 -13.51 2.65 -7.99
C VAL A 113 -13.94 2.98 -6.56
N THR A 114 -14.85 2.18 -6.01
CA THR A 114 -15.28 2.24 -4.61
C THR A 114 -15.02 0.90 -3.95
N ILE A 115 -14.21 0.89 -2.90
CA ILE A 115 -14.09 -0.24 -1.97
C ILE A 115 -15.22 -0.09 -0.94
N THR A 116 -16.22 -0.96 -0.97
CA THR A 116 -17.46 -0.73 -0.22
C THR A 116 -17.39 -1.17 1.25
N LYS A 117 -16.41 -2.00 1.58
CA LYS A 117 -16.24 -2.59 2.91
C LYS A 117 -14.97 -2.08 3.57
N ASP A 118 -15.02 -2.02 4.89
CA ASP A 118 -13.82 -1.95 5.71
C ASP A 118 -13.09 -3.31 5.66
N LEU A 119 -11.79 -3.28 5.43
CA LEU A 119 -10.96 -4.46 5.23
C LEU A 119 -9.76 -4.41 6.16
N TYR A 120 -9.37 -5.55 6.73
CA TYR A 120 -8.14 -5.66 7.49
C TYR A 120 -7.03 -6.19 6.57
N PHE A 121 -6.02 -5.36 6.27
CA PHE A 121 -4.86 -5.78 5.49
C PHE A 121 -3.76 -6.28 6.42
N SER A 122 -3.01 -7.32 6.05
CA SER A 122 -1.73 -7.56 6.73
C SER A 122 -0.84 -6.32 6.54
N GLU A 123 -0.35 -5.80 7.67
CA GLU A 123 0.40 -4.54 7.75
C GLU A 123 1.63 -4.56 6.83
N THR A 124 2.23 -5.73 6.70
CA THR A 124 3.36 -6.02 5.81
C THR A 124 2.99 -7.10 4.80
N GLU A 125 3.90 -7.35 3.87
CA GLU A 125 3.95 -8.63 3.15
C GLU A 125 4.07 -9.78 4.18
N ILE A 126 3.53 -10.95 3.85
CA ILE A 126 3.66 -12.14 4.71
C ILE A 126 5.14 -12.52 4.81
N THR A 127 5.65 -12.71 6.02
CA THR A 127 7.06 -13.04 6.22
C THR A 127 7.34 -14.53 6.03
N GLN A 128 8.61 -14.89 5.83
CA GLN A 128 9.03 -16.29 5.72
C GLN A 128 8.66 -17.10 6.97
N ALA A 129 8.82 -16.55 8.19
CA ALA A 129 8.44 -17.27 9.41
C ALA A 129 6.93 -17.46 9.53
N GLN A 130 6.12 -16.45 9.17
CA GLN A 130 4.67 -16.56 9.16
C GLN A 130 4.20 -17.62 8.14
N TYR A 131 4.77 -17.59 6.94
CA TYR A 131 4.48 -18.57 5.90
C TYR A 131 4.81 -20.00 6.37
N LEU A 132 6.04 -20.23 6.86
CA LEU A 132 6.48 -21.54 7.33
C LEU A 132 5.68 -22.07 8.52
N ALA A 133 5.29 -21.20 9.45
CA ALA A 133 4.48 -21.58 10.60
C ALA A 133 3.06 -22.05 10.20
N VAL A 134 2.51 -21.52 9.11
CA VAL A 134 1.21 -21.95 8.57
C VAL A 134 1.36 -23.20 7.69
N VAL A 135 2.18 -23.15 6.64
CA VAL A 135 2.23 -24.24 5.66
C VAL A 135 2.86 -25.50 6.22
N GLY A 136 3.81 -25.35 7.15
CA GLY A 136 4.45 -26.46 7.85
C GLY A 136 3.48 -27.30 8.69
N GLN A 137 2.39 -26.72 9.19
CA GLN A 137 1.36 -27.46 9.94
C GLN A 137 0.56 -28.41 9.06
N TYR A 138 0.39 -28.08 7.77
CA TYR A 138 -0.40 -28.86 6.82
C TYR A 138 0.46 -29.70 5.86
N GLY A 139 1.79 -29.52 5.88
CA GLY A 139 2.69 -30.18 4.94
C GLY A 139 2.41 -29.78 3.48
N VAL A 140 1.99 -28.53 3.28
CA VAL A 140 1.68 -27.93 1.97
C VAL A 140 2.72 -26.86 1.63
N GLY A 141 2.66 -26.34 0.39
CA GLY A 141 3.51 -25.25 -0.04
C GLY A 141 4.97 -25.65 -0.30
N GLU A 142 5.69 -24.76 -0.97
CA GLU A 142 7.13 -24.90 -1.17
C GLU A 142 7.89 -24.12 -0.10
N GLU A 143 9.01 -24.66 0.36
CA GLU A 143 9.94 -23.93 1.23
C GLU A 143 10.44 -22.67 0.50
N PRO A 144 10.39 -21.48 1.14
CA PRO A 144 10.90 -20.26 0.54
C PRO A 144 12.38 -20.44 0.16
N THR A 145 12.73 -19.99 -1.04
CA THR A 145 14.14 -20.00 -1.47
C THR A 145 14.95 -19.04 -0.59
N ALA A 146 16.21 -19.39 -0.33
CA ALA A 146 17.17 -18.51 0.37
C ALA A 146 17.95 -17.59 -0.59
N GLN A 147 17.68 -17.68 -1.90
CA GLN A 147 18.52 -17.09 -2.94
C GLN A 147 18.59 -15.55 -2.89
N TYR A 148 17.48 -14.90 -2.55
CA TYR A 148 17.31 -13.44 -2.57
C TYR A 148 16.85 -12.91 -1.21
N GLY A 149 17.40 -13.46 -0.12
CA GLY A 149 17.07 -13.06 1.25
C GLY A 149 16.52 -14.23 2.07
N LEU A 150 16.99 -14.36 3.30
CA LEU A 150 16.56 -15.40 4.23
C LEU A 150 16.49 -14.79 5.63
N GLY A 151 15.37 -15.02 6.31
CA GLY A 151 15.20 -14.63 7.70
C GLY A 151 13.73 -14.51 8.09
N ASP A 152 13.46 -14.60 9.38
CA ASP A 152 12.11 -14.67 9.94
C ASP A 152 11.19 -13.52 9.50
N ASN A 153 11.78 -12.34 9.27
CA ASN A 153 11.07 -11.11 8.94
C ASN A 153 11.28 -10.63 7.51
N VAL A 154 11.95 -11.42 6.66
CA VAL A 154 12.01 -11.18 5.21
C VAL A 154 10.67 -11.62 4.61
N PRO A 155 10.09 -10.92 3.62
CA PRO A 155 8.87 -11.39 2.97
C PRO A 155 9.09 -12.79 2.38
N VAL A 156 8.06 -13.63 2.42
CA VAL A 156 8.08 -14.85 1.61
C VAL A 156 8.08 -14.45 0.14
N TYR A 157 8.93 -15.09 -0.65
CA TYR A 157 8.98 -14.90 -2.10
C TYR A 157 9.29 -16.22 -2.78
N GLY A 158 9.21 -16.26 -4.11
CA GLY A 158 9.32 -17.52 -4.83
C GLY A 158 8.00 -18.30 -4.76
N LEU A 159 6.86 -17.59 -4.80
CA LEU A 159 5.55 -18.21 -4.78
C LEU A 159 4.92 -18.19 -6.18
N SER A 160 4.25 -19.28 -6.54
CA SER A 160 3.20 -19.24 -7.56
C SER A 160 1.90 -18.73 -6.94
N TRP A 161 0.96 -18.25 -7.76
CA TRP A 161 -0.36 -17.87 -7.27
C TRP A 161 -1.10 -19.08 -6.65
N ILE A 162 -0.88 -20.28 -7.19
CA ILE A 162 -1.43 -21.51 -6.61
C ILE A 162 -0.87 -21.74 -5.20
N SER A 163 0.43 -21.54 -4.99
CA SER A 163 1.07 -21.65 -3.66
C SER A 163 0.52 -20.61 -2.69
N ALA A 164 0.30 -19.37 -3.16
CA ALA A 164 -0.35 -18.31 -2.39
C ALA A 164 -1.75 -18.71 -1.92
N ARG A 165 -2.58 -19.28 -2.80
CA ARG A 165 -3.91 -19.79 -2.45
C ARG A 165 -3.86 -20.95 -1.46
N LEU A 166 -2.91 -21.87 -1.59
CA LEU A 166 -2.73 -22.94 -0.61
C LEU A 166 -2.39 -22.41 0.78
N PHE A 167 -1.56 -21.36 0.87
CA PHE A 167 -1.31 -20.67 2.13
C PHE A 167 -2.57 -20.01 2.69
N VAL A 168 -3.37 -19.32 1.85
CA VAL A 168 -4.66 -18.73 2.24
C VAL A 168 -5.62 -19.79 2.79
N ASP A 169 -5.74 -20.94 2.13
CA ASP A 169 -6.59 -22.02 2.60
C ASP A 169 -6.06 -22.61 3.92
N ALA A 170 -4.74 -22.75 4.05
CA ALA A 170 -4.10 -23.25 5.27
C ALA A 170 -4.29 -22.31 6.48
N ILE A 171 -4.10 -21.00 6.33
CA ILE A 171 -4.28 -20.05 7.45
C ILE A 171 -5.75 -19.96 7.89
N ASN A 172 -6.70 -20.06 6.96
CA ASN A 172 -8.12 -20.12 7.29
C ASN A 172 -8.49 -21.38 8.09
N ASN A 173 -7.87 -22.53 7.78
CA ASN A 173 -8.10 -23.78 8.51
C ASN A 173 -7.55 -23.77 9.95
N LEU A 174 -6.76 -22.75 10.32
CA LEU A 174 -6.32 -22.54 11.70
C LEU A 174 -7.39 -21.85 12.55
N GLU A 175 -8.46 -21.33 11.94
CA GLU A 175 -9.60 -20.68 12.63
C GLU A 175 -9.15 -19.57 13.59
N LEU A 176 -8.12 -18.81 13.20
CA LEU A 176 -7.49 -17.78 14.06
C LEU A 176 -8.38 -16.55 14.26
N THR A 177 -9.40 -16.37 13.42
CA THR A 177 -10.29 -15.21 13.44
C THR A 177 -11.72 -15.63 13.07
N GLU A 178 -12.70 -14.78 13.34
CA GLU A 178 -14.09 -14.98 12.88
C GLU A 178 -14.30 -14.63 11.39
N GLY A 179 -13.31 -14.02 10.73
CA GLY A 179 -13.35 -13.65 9.32
C GLY A 179 -12.61 -14.64 8.42
N THR A 180 -12.57 -14.33 7.13
CA THR A 180 -11.88 -15.14 6.10
C THR A 180 -10.72 -14.38 5.49
N PHE A 181 -9.54 -14.96 5.54
CA PHE A 181 -8.36 -14.48 4.82
C PHE A 181 -8.49 -14.76 3.33
N ARG A 182 -8.01 -13.83 2.50
CA ARG A 182 -7.89 -13.95 1.05
C ARG A 182 -6.74 -13.07 0.53
N LEU A 183 -6.41 -13.24 -0.75
CA LEU A 183 -5.61 -12.25 -1.46
C LEU A 183 -6.46 -10.98 -1.71
N PRO A 184 -5.83 -9.79 -1.75
CA PRO A 184 -6.53 -8.58 -2.16
C PRO A 184 -6.99 -8.69 -3.62
N THR A 185 -8.08 -8.02 -3.97
CA THR A 185 -8.32 -7.68 -5.38
C THR A 185 -7.29 -6.65 -5.83
N GLU A 186 -7.12 -6.54 -7.14
CA GLU A 186 -6.25 -5.54 -7.74
C GLU A 186 -6.65 -4.11 -7.32
N ALA A 187 -7.96 -3.85 -7.28
CA ALA A 187 -8.52 -2.58 -6.86
C ALA A 187 -8.28 -2.28 -5.38
N GLU A 188 -8.51 -3.28 -4.52
CA GLU A 188 -8.23 -3.18 -3.09
C GLU A 188 -6.74 -2.92 -2.83
N TRP A 189 -5.86 -3.60 -3.57
CA TRP A 189 -4.42 -3.42 -3.45
C TRP A 189 -4.00 -1.99 -3.83
N GLU A 190 -4.48 -1.46 -4.95
CA GLU A 190 -4.11 -0.09 -5.37
C GLU A 190 -4.67 0.97 -4.42
N TYR A 191 -5.93 0.80 -3.98
CA TYR A 191 -6.55 1.65 -2.99
C TYR A 191 -5.71 1.70 -1.70
N ALA A 192 -5.35 0.52 -1.21
CA ALA A 192 -4.54 0.36 -0.03
C ALA A 192 -3.13 0.94 -0.21
N CYS A 193 -2.49 0.75 -1.37
CA CYS A 193 -1.16 1.27 -1.69
C CYS A 193 -1.13 2.80 -1.66
N ARG A 194 -2.10 3.45 -2.31
CA ARG A 194 -2.22 4.90 -2.38
C ARG A 194 -2.43 5.55 -1.01
N GLY A 195 -3.14 4.88 -0.09
CA GLY A 195 -3.39 5.44 1.24
C GLY A 195 -4.05 6.82 1.20
N GLY A 196 -4.88 7.07 0.19
CA GLY A 196 -5.53 8.37 -0.03
C GLY A 196 -4.73 9.40 -0.83
N THR A 197 -3.52 9.10 -1.29
CA THR A 197 -2.75 10.00 -2.17
C THR A 197 -3.02 9.74 -3.65
N GLU A 198 -2.78 10.76 -4.49
CA GLU A 198 -3.00 10.71 -5.94
C GLU A 198 -1.70 10.67 -6.75
N GLY A 199 -0.55 10.74 -6.07
CA GLY A 199 0.77 10.83 -6.68
C GLY A 199 1.23 9.57 -7.39
N ARG A 200 2.41 9.68 -8.02
CA ARG A 200 3.09 8.56 -8.68
C ARG A 200 3.45 7.46 -7.66
N TYR A 201 3.91 7.87 -6.48
CA TYR A 201 4.16 7.01 -5.33
C TYR A 201 3.32 7.51 -4.15
N TYR A 202 3.06 6.65 -3.16
CA TYR A 202 2.28 7.08 -1.99
C TYR A 202 2.99 8.12 -1.11
N PHE A 203 4.31 8.25 -1.26
CA PHE A 203 5.18 9.18 -0.53
C PHE A 203 5.61 10.40 -1.36
N ALA A 204 4.98 10.64 -2.52
CA ALA A 204 5.30 11.77 -3.40
C ALA A 204 4.01 12.38 -3.97
N ASP A 205 3.92 13.71 -4.02
CA ASP A 205 2.66 14.39 -4.39
C ASP A 205 2.55 14.60 -5.92
N ASP A 206 3.66 14.78 -6.64
CA ASP A 206 3.67 14.91 -8.10
C ASP A 206 4.99 14.43 -8.75
N ASP A 207 5.03 14.43 -10.08
CA ASP A 207 6.24 14.09 -10.86
C ASP A 207 7.41 15.07 -10.62
N GLY A 208 7.17 16.23 -10.00
CA GLY A 208 8.17 17.24 -9.68
C GLY A 208 9.16 16.77 -8.60
N ASP A 209 8.72 15.86 -7.73
CA ASP A 209 9.57 15.20 -6.72
C ASP A 209 10.53 14.16 -7.32
N CYS A 210 10.32 13.78 -8.59
CA CYS A 210 11.19 12.89 -9.35
C CYS A 210 12.34 13.61 -10.08
N PHE A 211 12.63 14.87 -9.73
CA PHE A 211 13.74 15.63 -10.28
C PHE A 211 14.98 15.54 -9.38
N ASP A 212 15.99 14.76 -9.79
CA ASP A 212 17.31 14.76 -9.15
C ASP A 212 18.31 15.64 -9.95
N PRO A 213 18.62 16.87 -9.49
CA PRO A 213 19.57 17.75 -10.18
C PRO A 213 21.03 17.28 -10.08
N MET A 214 21.33 16.25 -9.27
CA MET A 214 22.68 15.71 -9.10
C MET A 214 22.94 14.49 -10.00
N LEU A 215 21.92 13.90 -10.64
CA LEU A 215 22.10 12.82 -11.60
C LEU A 215 22.26 13.35 -13.03
N PRO A 216 23.06 12.69 -13.89
CA PRO A 216 23.15 13.06 -15.31
C PRO A 216 21.77 12.98 -15.95
N ALA A 217 21.43 13.89 -16.87
CA ALA A 217 20.10 14.00 -17.51
C ALA A 217 19.60 12.73 -18.25
N GLU A 218 20.42 11.69 -18.36
CA GLU A 218 20.03 10.35 -18.83
C GLU A 218 19.37 9.48 -17.73
N TYR A 219 19.41 9.94 -16.48
CA TYR A 219 18.73 9.41 -15.29
C TYR A 219 17.80 10.48 -14.69
N GLU A 220 16.96 11.13 -15.50
CA GLU A 220 15.75 11.78 -15.01
C GLU A 220 14.99 10.76 -14.17
N GLY A 221 15.12 10.80 -12.84
CA GLY A 221 14.82 9.61 -12.06
C GLY A 221 14.52 9.91 -10.61
N CYS A 222 13.48 9.26 -10.11
CA CYS A 222 13.05 9.30 -8.72
C CYS A 222 14.03 8.57 -7.78
N GLY A 223 15.31 8.41 -8.14
CA GLY A 223 16.25 7.53 -7.44
C GLY A 223 16.53 7.96 -6.00
N ALA A 224 16.68 9.26 -5.75
CA ALA A 224 16.88 9.81 -4.41
C ALA A 224 15.67 9.51 -3.50
N ILE A 225 14.47 9.93 -3.92
CA ILE A 225 13.24 9.72 -3.14
C ILE A 225 12.92 8.23 -2.97
N LEU A 226 13.18 7.38 -3.98
CA LEU A 226 13.01 5.93 -3.86
C LEU A 226 13.99 5.33 -2.83
N THR A 227 15.25 5.77 -2.81
CA THR A 227 16.25 5.23 -1.88
C THR A 227 15.97 5.60 -0.42
N GLU A 228 15.25 6.70 -0.20
CA GLU A 228 14.83 7.13 1.14
C GLU A 228 13.56 6.44 1.64
N ASN A 229 12.75 5.87 0.74
CA ASN A 229 11.41 5.39 1.08
C ASN A 229 11.15 3.91 0.78
N VAL A 230 11.91 3.27 -0.12
CA VAL A 230 11.60 1.90 -0.57
C VAL A 230 12.84 1.05 -0.88
N TRP A 231 12.66 -0.28 -0.86
CA TRP A 231 13.67 -1.22 -1.34
C TRP A 231 13.51 -1.46 -2.84
N TRP A 232 14.46 -0.96 -3.63
CA TRP A 232 14.46 -1.06 -5.09
C TRP A 232 15.87 -1.34 -5.64
N LEU A 233 16.02 -1.43 -6.97
CA LEU A 233 17.31 -1.77 -7.59
C LEU A 233 18.45 -0.84 -7.17
N GLY A 234 18.18 0.46 -7.04
CA GLY A 234 19.17 1.48 -6.67
C GLY A 234 19.50 1.55 -5.18
N SER A 235 18.80 0.79 -4.32
CA SER A 235 19.15 0.68 -2.89
C SER A 235 20.48 -0.08 -2.65
N PHE A 236 21.11 -0.62 -3.69
CA PHE A 236 22.32 -1.45 -3.62
C PHE A 236 23.51 -0.84 -4.38
N PRO A 237 24.75 -0.95 -3.87
CA PRO A 237 25.92 -0.27 -4.44
C PRO A 237 26.34 -0.83 -5.83
N PRO A 238 26.74 0.04 -6.79
CA PRO A 238 27.24 -0.35 -8.11
C PRO A 238 28.77 -0.60 -8.15
N PRO A 239 29.30 -1.32 -9.18
CA PRO A 239 28.55 -2.28 -9.98
C PRO A 239 28.06 -3.36 -9.00
N PRO A 240 26.90 -3.99 -9.20
CA PRO A 240 26.52 -5.07 -8.30
C PRO A 240 27.43 -6.29 -8.56
N PRO A 241 28.26 -6.76 -7.59
CA PRO A 241 28.57 -8.18 -7.54
C PRO A 241 28.08 -8.79 -6.22
N VAL A 242 26.84 -8.53 -5.78
CA VAL A 242 26.16 -9.32 -4.75
C VAL A 242 24.68 -8.92 -4.71
N THR A 243 23.85 -9.75 -5.36
CA THR A 243 22.40 -9.92 -5.24
C THR A 243 21.62 -8.82 -4.48
N ALA A 244 21.11 -7.83 -5.22
CA ALA A 244 19.88 -7.14 -4.82
C ALA A 244 18.87 -8.21 -4.36
N LYS A 245 18.26 -7.99 -3.20
CA LYS A 245 17.52 -9.02 -2.48
C LYS A 245 16.43 -8.41 -1.62
N ALA A 246 15.42 -9.21 -1.30
CA ALA A 246 14.40 -8.86 -0.33
C ALA A 246 15.04 -8.47 1.00
N GLN A 247 14.46 -7.47 1.64
CA GLN A 247 14.86 -6.99 2.97
C GLN A 247 13.80 -7.35 4.00
N PRO A 248 14.14 -7.34 5.31
CA PRO A 248 13.12 -7.42 6.33
C PRO A 248 12.01 -6.40 6.11
N VAL A 249 10.77 -6.81 6.35
CA VAL A 249 9.59 -5.95 6.21
C VAL A 249 9.58 -4.82 7.24
N ALA A 250 8.88 -3.74 6.91
CA ALA A 250 8.68 -2.56 7.75
C ALA A 250 9.99 -1.92 8.23
N LEU A 251 10.88 -1.64 7.27
CA LEU A 251 12.12 -0.88 7.49
C LEU A 251 12.04 0.59 7.08
N PHE A 252 11.11 0.93 6.18
CA PHE A 252 10.77 2.31 5.85
C PHE A 252 9.44 2.71 6.51
N ASP A 253 9.07 3.98 6.38
CA ASP A 253 7.80 4.48 6.91
C ASP A 253 6.61 3.86 6.16
N PRO A 254 5.48 3.62 6.85
CA PRO A 254 4.29 3.12 6.20
C PRO A 254 3.61 4.22 5.38
N ASN A 255 2.72 3.83 4.48
CA ASN A 255 1.82 4.77 3.83
C ASN A 255 0.78 5.35 4.81
N PRO A 256 -0.07 6.32 4.40
CA PRO A 256 -1.02 6.96 5.32
C PRO A 256 -2.10 6.02 5.92
N PHE A 257 -2.30 4.83 5.35
CA PHE A 257 -3.15 3.80 5.95
C PHE A 257 -2.41 2.90 6.94
N GLY A 258 -1.13 3.12 7.20
CA GLY A 258 -0.33 2.31 8.11
C GLY A 258 0.12 1.00 7.49
N LEU A 259 0.22 0.91 6.17
CA LEU A 259 0.72 -0.29 5.46
C LEU A 259 2.16 -0.06 5.00
N TYR A 260 3.01 -1.04 5.26
CA TYR A 260 4.42 -1.02 4.92
C TYR A 260 4.69 -1.75 3.61
N ASP A 261 5.77 -1.37 2.94
CA ASP A 261 6.31 -2.06 1.77
C ASP A 261 5.29 -2.20 0.62
N MET A 262 4.29 -1.30 0.55
CA MET A 262 3.32 -1.26 -0.57
C MET A 262 3.96 -0.90 -1.92
N THR A 263 5.23 -0.50 -1.90
CA THR A 263 6.07 -0.24 -3.07
C THR A 263 7.47 -0.79 -2.80
N GLY A 264 8.02 -1.55 -3.75
CA GLY A 264 9.35 -2.16 -3.62
C GLY A 264 9.30 -3.51 -2.91
N ASN A 265 10.44 -3.94 -2.37
CA ASN A 265 10.61 -5.24 -1.71
C ASN A 265 10.10 -6.41 -2.58
N VAL A 266 8.94 -7.04 -2.37
CA VAL A 266 8.40 -8.05 -3.32
C VAL A 266 7.22 -7.53 -4.13
N ASN A 267 7.04 -8.08 -5.34
CA ASN A 267 5.73 -7.98 -6.00
C ASN A 267 4.71 -8.81 -5.22
N GLU A 268 3.45 -8.39 -5.22
CA GLU A 268 2.39 -9.06 -4.47
C GLU A 268 1.31 -9.62 -5.41
N TRP A 269 0.96 -10.89 -5.22
CA TRP A 269 -0.16 -11.51 -5.94
C TRP A 269 -1.50 -10.90 -5.52
N CYS A 270 -2.32 -10.55 -6.52
CA CYS A 270 -3.73 -10.23 -6.35
C CYS A 270 -4.62 -11.41 -6.78
N GLU A 271 -5.89 -11.39 -6.37
CA GLU A 271 -6.89 -12.41 -6.76
C GLU A 271 -7.28 -12.26 -8.25
N ASP A 272 -7.24 -11.06 -8.81
CA ASP A 272 -7.65 -10.75 -10.17
C ASP A 272 -6.90 -11.54 -11.24
N ARG A 273 -7.65 -11.92 -12.28
CA ARG A 273 -7.04 -12.32 -13.53
C ARG A 273 -6.57 -11.11 -14.30
N TYR A 274 -5.41 -11.23 -14.91
CA TYR A 274 -4.87 -10.14 -15.70
C TYR A 274 -5.56 -10.08 -17.06
N LEU A 275 -5.98 -8.87 -17.42
CA LEU A 275 -6.37 -8.50 -18.78
C LEU A 275 -5.75 -7.13 -19.11
N PHE A 276 -5.11 -7.05 -20.28
CA PHE A 276 -4.35 -5.87 -20.69
C PHE A 276 -5.24 -4.62 -20.79
N ASP A 277 -6.43 -4.74 -21.38
CA ASP A 277 -7.40 -3.66 -21.56
C ASP A 277 -8.47 -3.60 -20.46
N TRP A 278 -8.22 -4.21 -19.28
CA TRP A 278 -9.19 -4.29 -18.18
C TRP A 278 -9.78 -2.93 -17.80
N TYR A 279 -8.93 -1.90 -17.62
CA TYR A 279 -9.38 -0.57 -17.19
C TYR A 279 -10.28 0.14 -18.20
N SER A 280 -10.31 -0.33 -19.46
CA SER A 280 -11.23 0.19 -20.49
C SER A 280 -12.60 -0.50 -20.45
N ARG A 281 -12.78 -1.54 -19.62
CA ARG A 281 -14.02 -2.28 -19.47
C ARG A 281 -14.98 -1.56 -18.52
N PRO A 282 -16.29 -1.51 -18.79
CA PRO A 282 -17.27 -0.97 -17.86
C PRO A 282 -17.20 -1.60 -16.47
N GLU A 283 -16.89 -2.89 -16.40
CA GLU A 283 -16.82 -3.70 -15.18
C GLU A 283 -15.60 -3.37 -14.29
N ALA A 284 -14.60 -2.64 -14.80
CA ALA A 284 -13.47 -2.18 -14.00
C ALA A 284 -13.83 -0.99 -13.10
N SER A 285 -14.97 -0.34 -13.31
CA SER A 285 -15.42 0.83 -12.54
C SER A 285 -16.55 0.51 -11.57
N GLY A 286 -16.67 1.29 -10.51
CA GLY A 286 -17.74 1.18 -9.52
C GLY A 286 -17.35 0.38 -8.29
N ASP A 287 -18.29 -0.38 -7.75
CA ASP A 287 -18.18 -1.03 -6.45
C ASP A 287 -17.42 -2.37 -6.55
N ASP A 288 -16.33 -2.48 -5.79
CA ASP A 288 -15.51 -3.69 -5.62
C ASP A 288 -15.20 -4.45 -6.93
N PRO A 289 -14.62 -3.79 -7.95
CA PRO A 289 -14.35 -4.44 -9.23
C PRO A 289 -13.29 -5.54 -9.08
N ILE A 290 -13.56 -6.67 -9.72
CA ILE A 290 -12.64 -7.81 -9.79
C ILE A 290 -12.76 -8.47 -11.15
N ASN A 291 -11.64 -8.75 -11.80
CA ASN A 291 -11.63 -9.49 -13.04
C ASN A 291 -11.58 -11.02 -12.78
N THR A 292 -12.69 -11.70 -13.06
CA THR A 292 -12.81 -13.16 -12.94
C THR A 292 -12.91 -13.90 -14.28
N ASP A 293 -12.56 -13.25 -15.40
CA ASP A 293 -12.72 -13.79 -16.76
C ASP A 293 -11.88 -15.05 -17.04
N MET A 294 -11.70 -15.45 -18.30
CA MET A 294 -10.89 -16.63 -18.66
C MET A 294 -9.44 -16.21 -18.95
N GLY A 295 -8.46 -16.97 -18.45
CA GLY A 295 -7.03 -16.77 -18.70
C GLY A 295 -6.18 -17.15 -17.49
N ASP A 296 -5.02 -17.77 -17.69
CA ASP A 296 -4.25 -18.36 -16.57
C ASP A 296 -3.37 -17.36 -15.82
N SER A 297 -3.25 -16.14 -16.33
CA SER A 297 -2.45 -15.06 -15.75
C SER A 297 -3.18 -14.33 -14.63
N ARG A 298 -2.45 -13.99 -13.58
CA ARG A 298 -2.92 -13.23 -12.43
C ARG A 298 -2.15 -11.92 -12.30
N VAL A 299 -2.79 -10.93 -11.68
CA VAL A 299 -2.20 -9.60 -11.47
C VAL A 299 -1.13 -9.66 -10.37
N LEU A 300 -0.06 -8.91 -10.62
CA LEU A 300 1.01 -8.60 -9.67
C LEU A 300 1.14 -7.08 -9.51
N ARG A 301 1.38 -6.62 -8.29
CA ARG A 301 1.50 -5.20 -7.94
C ARG A 301 2.73 -4.91 -7.06
N GLY A 302 3.12 -3.65 -6.97
CA GLY A 302 4.10 -3.14 -5.98
C GLY A 302 5.54 -3.00 -6.46
N GLY A 303 5.95 -3.74 -7.49
CA GLY A 303 7.35 -3.78 -7.92
C GLY A 303 8.19 -4.58 -6.93
N SER A 304 9.53 -4.47 -7.00
CA SER A 304 10.40 -5.25 -6.12
C SER A 304 11.75 -4.59 -5.86
N TRP A 305 12.59 -5.23 -5.04
CA TRP A 305 14.00 -4.87 -4.82
C TRP A 305 14.85 -4.87 -6.10
N SER A 306 14.36 -5.45 -7.20
CA SER A 306 15.06 -5.47 -8.49
C SER A 306 14.43 -4.54 -9.53
N ALA A 307 13.37 -3.83 -9.16
CA ALA A 307 12.59 -2.97 -10.03
C ALA A 307 13.22 -1.58 -10.19
N GLY A 308 13.02 -0.98 -11.35
CA GLY A 308 13.33 0.42 -11.63
C GLY A 308 12.21 1.39 -11.22
N PRO A 309 12.43 2.71 -11.35
CA PRO A 309 11.44 3.73 -10.96
C PRO A 309 10.09 3.61 -11.65
N ASP A 310 10.06 3.17 -12.91
CA ASP A 310 8.85 2.97 -13.74
C ASP A 310 8.12 1.65 -13.42
N GLU A 311 8.57 0.90 -12.43
CA GLU A 311 7.92 -0.35 -12.01
C GLU A 311 7.41 -0.27 -10.56
N LEU A 312 7.57 0.88 -9.91
CA LEU A 312 7.35 1.09 -8.48
C LEU A 312 6.19 2.06 -8.18
N HIS A 313 5.56 2.66 -9.19
CA HIS A 313 4.42 3.54 -8.94
C HIS A 313 3.18 2.77 -8.50
N SER A 314 2.29 3.43 -7.76
CA SER A 314 1.12 2.79 -7.14
C SER A 314 0.17 2.13 -8.16
N SER A 315 0.14 2.64 -9.40
CA SER A 315 -0.66 2.12 -10.50
C SER A 315 0.00 0.97 -11.29
N HIS A 316 1.31 0.75 -11.12
CA HIS A 316 2.06 -0.22 -11.92
C HIS A 316 1.46 -1.61 -11.73
N ARG A 317 1.24 -2.30 -12.84
CA ARG A 317 0.63 -3.63 -12.86
C ARG A 317 1.28 -4.52 -13.89
N ILE A 318 1.68 -5.71 -13.44
CA ILE A 318 2.22 -6.76 -14.31
C ILE A 318 1.43 -8.05 -14.12
N GLN A 319 1.81 -9.07 -14.87
CA GLN A 319 1.14 -10.35 -14.83
C GLN A 319 2.12 -11.50 -14.84
N GLN A 320 1.69 -12.61 -14.26
CA GLN A 320 2.36 -13.87 -14.43
C GLN A 320 1.34 -15.01 -14.40
N GLU A 321 1.64 -16.09 -15.14
CA GLU A 321 0.84 -17.32 -15.12
C GLU A 321 0.74 -17.89 -13.69
N ALA A 322 -0.45 -18.29 -13.28
CA ALA A 322 -0.76 -18.66 -11.91
C ALA A 322 0.05 -19.85 -11.37
N ASN A 323 0.51 -20.74 -12.26
CA ASN A 323 1.31 -21.92 -11.93
C ASN A 323 2.82 -21.67 -11.97
N ILE A 324 3.27 -20.48 -12.41
CA ILE A 324 4.68 -20.15 -12.48
C ILE A 324 5.13 -19.55 -11.15
N VAL A 325 6.26 -20.04 -10.66
CA VAL A 325 6.91 -19.53 -9.46
C VAL A 325 7.62 -18.21 -9.76
N GLY A 326 7.16 -17.12 -9.16
CA GLY A 326 7.75 -15.79 -9.30
C GLY A 326 8.90 -15.58 -8.33
N ARG A 327 10.13 -15.46 -8.83
CA ARG A 327 11.34 -15.34 -8.00
C ARG A 327 11.38 -14.10 -7.11
N ILE A 328 10.56 -13.10 -7.42
CA ILE A 328 10.48 -11.81 -6.74
C ILE A 328 9.07 -11.52 -6.24
N VAL A 329 8.23 -12.56 -6.13
CA VAL A 329 6.80 -12.43 -5.86
C VAL A 329 6.47 -13.09 -4.53
N GLY A 330 5.88 -12.30 -3.64
CA GLY A 330 5.29 -12.69 -2.37
C GLY A 330 3.79 -12.42 -2.34
N ILE A 331 3.27 -12.19 -1.13
CA ILE A 331 1.84 -11.99 -0.89
C ILE A 331 1.60 -11.06 0.30
N ARG A 332 0.43 -10.43 0.28
CA ARG A 332 -0.21 -9.76 1.41
C ARG A 332 -1.61 -10.34 1.56
N LEU A 333 -2.13 -10.36 2.78
CA LEU A 333 -3.48 -10.86 3.05
C LEU A 333 -4.45 -9.73 3.29
N VAL A 334 -5.70 -9.98 2.94
CA VAL A 334 -6.87 -9.24 3.40
C VAL A 334 -7.72 -10.19 4.25
N LEU A 335 -8.23 -9.70 5.36
CA LEU A 335 -9.23 -10.36 6.20
C LEU A 335 -10.56 -9.60 6.07
N GLU A 336 -11.57 -10.32 5.59
CA GLU A 336 -12.95 -9.87 5.52
C GLU A 336 -13.75 -10.50 6.68
N LYS A 337 -14.38 -9.67 7.51
CA LYS A 337 -15.17 -10.12 8.68
C LYS A 337 -16.63 -10.37 8.35
#